data_AF-A0A9E1PEJ6-F1
#
_entry.id   AF-A0A9E1PEJ6-F1
#
_cell.length_a   1.000
_cell.length_b   1.000
_cell.length_c   1.000
_cell.angle_alpha   90.00
_cell.angle_beta   90.00
_cell.angle_gamma   90.00
#
_symmetry.space_group_name_H-M   'P 1'
#
loop_
_entity.id
_entity.type
_entity.pdbx_description
1 polymer ?
#
loop_
_entity_poly.entity_id
_entity_poly.type
_entity_poly.pdbx_seq_one_letter_code
_entity_poly.pdbx_strand_id
1 'polypeptide(L)'
;MDIPFTVKNRPDTGLYNGKLGVWLFLASEVMLFGGLFSAYIFLRTGVEQWPTGSEYLDIPLATLNTLFLITSSVTMVMSWASLKLNDFKKFK
;
A
#
# COMPACT_ATOMS: atom_id res chain seq x y z
N MET A 1 5.35 -31.12 -12.15
CA MET A 1 4.09 -31.05 -11.38
C MET A 1 3.51 -29.66 -11.61
N ASP A 2 2.47 -29.53 -12.43
CA ASP A 2 1.86 -28.22 -12.69
C ASP A 2 0.90 -27.87 -11.55
N ILE A 3 1.19 -26.75 -10.88
CA ILE A 3 0.35 -26.25 -9.79
C ILE A 3 -0.91 -25.64 -10.43
N PRO A 4 -2.13 -26.09 -10.09
CA PRO A 4 -3.35 -25.57 -10.69
C PRO A 4 -3.59 -24.11 -10.28
N PHE A 5 -4.26 -23.34 -11.15
CA PHE A 5 -4.66 -21.93 -10.92
C PHE A 5 -3.53 -20.91 -10.73
N THR A 6 -2.39 -21.16 -11.38
CA THR A 6 -1.26 -20.22 -11.42
C THR A 6 -1.48 -19.10 -12.44
N VAL A 7 -2.09 -19.42 -13.58
CA VAL A 7 -2.37 -18.48 -14.69
C VAL A 7 -3.87 -18.33 -14.96
N LYS A 8 -4.64 -19.40 -14.73
CA LYS A 8 -6.09 -19.41 -14.91
C LYS A 8 -6.78 -19.00 -13.61
N ASN A 9 -7.83 -18.20 -13.73
CA ASN A 9 -8.67 -17.83 -12.59
C ASN A 9 -9.39 -19.06 -12.05
N ARG A 10 -9.54 -19.12 -10.73
CA ARG A 10 -10.35 -20.15 -10.09
C ARG A 10 -11.84 -19.87 -10.29
N PRO A 11 -12.69 -20.89 -10.47
CA PRO A 11 -14.12 -20.71 -10.69
C PRO A 11 -14.90 -20.28 -9.43
N ASP A 12 -14.36 -20.53 -8.23
CA ASP A 12 -14.95 -20.17 -6.94
C ASP A 12 -14.80 -18.67 -6.61
N THR A 13 -13.61 -18.13 -6.85
CA THR A 13 -13.18 -16.81 -6.37
C THR A 13 -12.88 -15.83 -7.52
N GLY A 14 -12.76 -16.31 -8.75
CA GLY A 14 -12.39 -15.49 -9.91
C GLY A 14 -10.94 -14.99 -9.89
N LEU A 15 -10.10 -15.46 -8.97
CA LEU A 15 -8.70 -15.04 -8.78
C LEU A 15 -7.75 -16.21 -9.00
N TYR A 16 -6.51 -15.93 -9.42
CA TYR A 16 -5.43 -16.93 -9.44
C TYR A 16 -4.67 -16.92 -8.11
N ASN A 17 -3.99 -18.02 -7.79
CA ASN A 17 -3.39 -18.24 -6.47
C ASN A 17 -2.39 -17.13 -6.07
N GLY A 18 -1.59 -16.63 -7.03
CA GLY A 18 -0.62 -15.56 -6.77
C GLY A 18 -1.27 -14.26 -6.29
N LYS A 19 -2.43 -13.89 -6.85
CA LYS A 19 -3.16 -12.70 -6.44
C LYS A 19 -3.71 -12.83 -5.02
N LEU A 20 -4.24 -14.00 -4.66
CA LEU A 20 -4.68 -14.31 -3.30
C LEU A 20 -3.51 -14.24 -2.29
N GLY A 21 -2.32 -14.76 -2.68
CA GLY A 21 -1.12 -14.66 -1.87
C GLY A 21 -0.71 -13.21 -1.58
N VAL A 22 -0.75 -12.34 -2.59
CA VAL A 22 -0.47 -10.91 -2.41
C VAL A 22 -1.50 -10.25 -1.49
N TRP A 23 -2.79 -10.58 -1.59
CA TRP A 23 -3.82 -10.06 -0.68
C TRP A 23 -3.56 -10.47 0.78
N LEU A 24 -3.22 -11.73 1.02
CA LEU A 24 -2.90 -12.22 2.37
C LEU A 24 -1.64 -11.56 2.93
N PHE A 25 -0.61 -11.40 2.09
CA PHE A 25 0.61 -10.68 2.47
C PHE A 25 0.31 -9.23 2.86
N LEU A 26 -0.42 -8.49 2.02
CA LEU A 26 -0.83 -7.11 2.31
C LEU A 26 -1.68 -7.01 3.59
N ALA A 27 -2.58 -7.97 3.83
CA ALA A 27 -3.36 -8.01 5.07
C ALA A 27 -2.47 -8.19 6.31
N SER A 28 -1.42 -9.02 6.22
CA SER A 28 -0.46 -9.20 7.32
C SER A 28 0.35 -7.92 7.61
N GLU A 29 0.76 -7.19 6.57
CA GLU A 29 1.44 -5.89 6.71
C GLU A 29 0.51 -4.85 7.36
N VAL A 30 -0.77 -4.81 6.98
CA VAL A 30 -1.76 -3.93 7.61
C VAL A 30 -1.92 -4.24 9.10
N MET A 31 -1.91 -5.53 9.50
CA MET A 31 -1.93 -5.90 10.92
C MET A 31 -0.65 -5.49 11.65
N LEU A 32 0.52 -5.64 11.02
CA LEU A 32 1.80 -5.18 11.57
C LEU A 32 1.79 -3.67 11.82
N PHE A 33 1.45 -2.87 10.82
CA PHE A 33 1.33 -1.42 10.98
C PHE A 33 0.23 -1.04 11.97
N GLY A 34 -0.88 -1.78 12.01
CA GLY A 34 -1.94 -1.62 13.00
C GLY A 34 -1.42 -1.76 14.44
N GLY A 35 -0.51 -2.70 14.69
CA GLY A 35 0.19 -2.84 15.96
C GLY A 35 1.06 -1.61 16.30
N LEU A 36 1.82 -1.11 15.32
CA LEU A 36 2.66 0.09 15.49
C LEU A 36 1.83 1.34 15.78
N PHE A 37 0.72 1.54 15.06
CA PHE A 37 -0.21 2.64 15.32
C PHE A 37 -0.86 2.52 16.70
N SER A 38 -1.26 1.31 17.10
CA SER A 38 -1.85 1.07 18.42
C SER A 38 -0.85 1.39 19.54
N ALA A 39 0.41 0.99 19.39
CA ALA A 39 1.48 1.35 20.33
C ALA A 39 1.66 2.87 20.43
N TYR A 40 1.68 3.59 19.30
CA TYR A 40 1.75 5.05 19.29
C TYR A 40 0.57 5.69 20.04
N ILE A 41 -0.66 5.26 19.73
CA ILE A 41 -1.88 5.79 20.38
C ILE A 41 -1.82 5.56 21.89
N PHE A 42 -1.47 4.34 22.31
CA PHE A 42 -1.40 3.97 23.72
C PHE A 42 -0.40 4.85 24.48
N LEU A 43 0.81 5.04 23.93
CA LEU A 43 1.81 5.96 24.49
C LEU A 43 1.30 7.40 24.51
N ARG A 44 0.64 7.85 23.44
CA ARG A 44 0.14 9.23 23.30
C ARG A 44 -0.94 9.57 24.32
N THR A 45 -1.82 8.61 24.64
CA THR A 45 -2.89 8.77 25.63
C THR A 45 -2.44 8.55 27.07
N GLY A 46 -1.30 7.88 27.27
CA GLY A 46 -0.80 7.52 28.60
C GLY A 46 -0.06 8.63 29.33
N VAL A 47 0.14 9.80 28.71
CA VAL A 47 0.84 10.95 29.31
C VAL A 47 0.06 12.24 29.11
N GLU A 48 0.03 13.09 30.13
CA GLU A 48 -0.66 14.39 30.07
C GLU A 48 0.08 15.39 29.18
N GLN A 49 1.42 15.41 29.26
CA GLN A 49 2.28 16.25 28.45
C GLN A 49 3.05 15.42 27.43
N TRP A 50 2.88 15.73 26.15
CA TRP A 50 3.60 15.09 25.04
C TRP A 50 4.73 15.99 24.56
N PRO A 51 5.93 15.44 24.27
CA PRO A 51 7.03 16.24 23.74
C PRO A 51 6.64 16.93 22.43
N THR A 52 7.05 18.18 22.28
CA THR A 52 6.80 18.96 21.07
C THR A 52 7.62 18.38 19.92
N GLY A 53 6.97 17.65 19.01
CA GLY A 53 7.64 17.03 17.85
C GLY A 53 8.11 18.01 16.78
N SER A 54 7.84 19.31 16.95
CA SER A 54 8.20 20.37 16.01
C SER A 54 9.70 20.58 15.84
N GLU A 55 10.52 20.19 16.82
CA GLU A 55 11.98 20.29 16.71
C GLU A 55 12.60 19.21 15.81
N TYR A 56 11.86 18.12 15.56
CA TYR A 56 12.37 16.95 14.81
C TYR A 56 11.71 16.77 13.44
N LEU A 57 10.56 17.42 13.19
CA LEU A 57 9.79 17.23 11.96
C LEU A 57 9.84 18.46 11.06
N ASP A 58 10.48 18.32 9.90
CA ASP A 58 10.41 19.30 8.80
C ASP A 58 9.12 19.08 8.00
N ILE A 59 8.14 19.95 8.22
CA ILE A 59 6.79 19.87 7.61
C ILE A 59 6.86 20.04 6.08
N PRO A 60 7.54 21.05 5.51
CA PRO A 60 7.74 21.15 4.07
C PRO A 60 8.30 19.88 3.44
N LEU A 61 9.36 19.31 4.02
CA LEU A 61 10.00 18.10 3.49
C LEU A 61 9.07 16.88 3.57
N ALA A 62 8.39 16.68 4.70
CA ALA A 62 7.42 15.59 4.87
C ALA A 62 6.27 15.69 3.85
N THR A 63 5.82 16.91 3.58
CA THR A 63 4.74 17.17 2.61
C THR A 63 5.20 16.86 1.18
N LEU A 64 6.41 17.29 0.80
CA LEU A 64 6.99 16.98 -0.52
C LEU A 64 7.15 15.47 -0.73
N ASN A 65 7.65 14.74 0.27
CA ASN A 65 7.76 13.28 0.19
C ASN A 65 6.39 12.62 0.01
N THR A 66 5.37 13.08 0.74
CA THR A 66 4.00 12.56 0.62
C THR A 66 3.44 12.82 -0.78
N LEU A 67 3.67 14.01 -1.34
CA LEU A 67 3.25 14.36 -2.69
C LEU A 67 3.89 13.44 -3.74
N PHE A 68 5.19 13.17 -3.62
CA PHE A 68 5.88 12.25 -4.52
C PHE A 68 5.35 10.81 -4.44
N LEU A 69 5.05 10.33 -3.23
CA LEU A 69 4.48 8.99 -3.05
C LEU A 69 3.08 8.87 -3.65
N ILE A 70 2.21 9.87 -3.44
CA ILE A 70 0.85 9.86 -4.01
C ILE A 70 0.90 9.96 -5.53
N THR A 71 1.70 10.88 -6.07
CA THR A 71 1.84 11.03 -7.53
C THR A 71 2.40 9.77 -8.18
N SER A 72 3.37 9.09 -7.53
CA SER A 72 3.88 7.79 -7.98
C SER A 72 2.81 6.69 -7.98
N SER A 73 1.90 6.67 -7.00
CA SER A 73 0.78 5.72 -6.99
C SER A 73 -0.19 5.99 -8.15
N VAL A 74 -0.51 7.26 -8.40
CA VAL A 74 -1.40 7.67 -9.49
C VAL A 74 -0.81 7.28 -10.86
N THR A 75 0.48 7.53 -11.09
CA THR A 75 1.12 7.15 -12.37
C THR A 75 1.07 5.64 -12.60
N MET A 76 1.29 4.82 -11.56
CA MET A 76 1.18 3.36 -11.67
C MET A 76 -0.23 2.91 -12.06
N VAL A 77 -1.27 3.49 -11.43
CA VAL A 77 -2.68 3.18 -11.77
C VAL A 77 -3.01 3.61 -13.20
N MET A 78 -2.52 4.76 -13.65
CA MET A 78 -2.72 5.21 -15.04
C MET A 78 -2.05 4.27 -16.05
N SER A 79 -0.83 3.81 -15.77
CA SER A 79 -0.15 2.81 -16.61
C SER A 79 -0.93 1.49 -16.65
N TRP A 80 -1.41 1.01 -15.50
CA TRP A 80 -2.23 -0.20 -15.43
C TRP A 80 -3.55 -0.06 -16.22
N ALA A 81 -4.22 1.08 -16.10
CA ALA A 81 -5.45 1.37 -16.86
C ALA A 81 -5.18 1.40 -18.38
N SER A 82 -4.05 1.98 -18.81
CA SER A 82 -3.66 2.04 -20.22
C SER A 82 -3.39 0.66 -20.80
N LEU A 83 -2.72 -0.23 -20.04
CA LEU A 83 -2.55 -1.63 -20.42
C LEU A 83 -3.88 -2.37 -20.54
N LYS A 84 -4.81 -2.14 -19.61
CA LYS A 84 -6.14 -2.77 -19.66
C LYS A 84 -6.96 -2.35 -20.88
N LEU A 85 -6.75 -1.13 -21.38
CA LEU A 85 -7.38 -0.59 -22.58
C LEU A 85 -6.62 -0.92 -23.89
N ASN A 86 -5.52 -1.69 -23.82
CA ASN A 86 -4.60 -1.96 -24.94
C ASN A 86 -4.02 -0.68 -25.60
N ASP A 87 -3.96 0.45 -24.87
CA ASP A 87 -3.38 1.70 -25.35
C ASP A 87 -1.88 1.76 -25.00
N PHE A 88 -1.08 1.02 -25.76
CA PHE A 88 0.37 0.90 -25.52
C PHE A 88 1.16 2.19 -25.75
N LYS A 89 0.58 3.16 -26.47
CA LYS A 89 1.21 4.48 -26.69
C LYS A 89 1.21 5.34 -25.43
N LYS A 90 0.21 5.19 -24.56
CA LYS A 90 0.14 5.90 -23.26
C LYS A 90 0.83 5.15 -22.12
N PHE A 91 1.06 3.86 -22.29
CA PHE A 91 1.80 3.05 -21.33
C PHE A 91 3.32 3.31 -21.37
N LYS A 92 3.86 3.55 -22.57
CA LYS A 92 5.29 3.78 -22.82
C LYS A 92 5.67 5.25 -22.65
#